data_AF-A0A3B9QD66-F1
#
_entry.id   AF-A0A3B9QD66-F1
#
_cell.length_a   1.000
_cell.length_b   1.000
_cell.length_c   1.000
_cell.angle_alpha   90.00
_cell.angle_beta   90.00
_cell.angle_gamma   90.00
#
_symmetry.space_group_name_H-M   'P 1'
#
loop_
_entity.id
_entity.type
_entity.pdbx_description
1 polymer ?
#
loop_
_entity_poly.entity_id
_entity_poly.type
_entity_poly.pdbx_seq_one_letter_code
_entity_poly.pdbx_strand_id
1 'polypeptide(L)'
;LLPIVEGTTVITKYGPVRTDHILFIGAGAFHVSKPSDLIPELQGRFPIRVELDALDEEDFVRILTEPENSLTRQYKALLET
;
A
#
# COMPACT_ATOMS: atom_id res chain seq x y z
N LEU A 1 -12.29 -12.19 -1.88
CA LEU A 1 -11.94 -10.76 -1.88
C LEU A 1 -13.11 -9.88 -2.29
N LEU A 2 -13.80 -10.19 -3.40
CA LEU A 2 -14.90 -9.37 -3.89
C LEU A 2 -15.97 -9.02 -2.84
N PRO A 3 -16.53 -9.95 -2.03
CA PRO A 3 -17.53 -9.58 -1.01
C PRO A 3 -16.99 -8.64 0.08
N ILE A 4 -15.68 -8.68 0.35
CA ILE A 4 -15.04 -7.84 1.36
C ILE A 4 -14.93 -6.40 0.84
N VAL A 5 -14.56 -6.24 -0.43
CA VAL A 5 -14.42 -4.93 -1.07
C VAL A 5 -15.78 -4.34 -1.44
N GLU A 6 -16.79 -5.16 -1.71
CA GLU A 6 -18.16 -4.73 -1.98
C GLU A 6 -18.94 -4.33 -0.73
N GLY A 7 -18.53 -4.81 0.44
CA GLY A 7 -19.25 -4.61 1.70
C GLY A 7 -19.87 -5.92 2.18
N THR A 8 -19.35 -6.45 3.28
CA THR A 8 -19.92 -7.60 3.97
C THR A 8 -19.75 -7.45 5.48
N THR A 9 -20.49 -8.25 6.24
CA THR A 9 -20.31 -8.33 7.69
C THR A 9 -19.43 -9.52 8.02
N VAL A 10 -18.27 -9.26 8.60
CA VAL A 10 -17.33 -10.29 9.06
C VAL A 10 -17.46 -10.45 10.57
N ILE A 11 -17.67 -11.68 11.04
CA ILE A 11 -17.73 -11.98 12.47
C ILE A 11 -16.32 -12.10 13.02
N THR A 12 -16.00 -11.28 14.02
CA THR A 12 -14.71 -11.31 14.73
C THR A 12 -14.91 -11.67 16.21
N LYS A 13 -13.83 -11.98 16.93
CA LYS A 13 -13.87 -12.21 18.39
C LYS A 13 -14.31 -10.97 19.20
N TYR A 14 -14.31 -9.78 18.59
CA TYR A 14 -14.72 -8.52 19.21
C TYR A 14 -16.12 -8.06 18.77
N GLY A 15 -16.82 -8.88 17.98
CA GLY A 15 -18.12 -8.56 17.41
C GLY A 15 -18.10 -8.49 15.88
N PRO A 16 -19.27 -8.22 15.26
CA PRO A 16 -19.40 -8.08 13.82
C PRO A 16 -18.76 -6.77 13.31
N VAL A 17 -18.03 -6.84 12.20
CA VAL A 17 -17.43 -5.68 11.52
C VAL A 17 -17.99 -5.58 10.11
N ARG A 18 -18.43 -4.38 9.72
CA ARG A 18 -18.91 -4.06 8.37
C ARG A 18 -17.80 -3.47 7.52
N THR A 19 -17.64 -3.93 6.29
CA THR A 19 -16.52 -3.53 5.41
C THR A 19 -16.87 -2.44 4.40
N ASP A 20 -18.11 -1.94 4.40
CA ASP A 20 -18.66 -0.98 3.41
C ASP A 20 -17.82 0.30 3.23
N HIS A 21 -17.10 0.73 4.27
CA HIS A 21 -16.34 1.99 4.28
C HIS A 21 -14.86 1.79 4.62
N ILE A 22 -14.36 0.57 4.52
CA ILE A 22 -12.93 0.30 4.68
C ILE A 22 -12.19 0.74 3.41
N LEU A 23 -11.11 1.51 3.57
CA LEU A 23 -10.22 1.85 2.47
C LEU A 23 -9.37 0.63 2.08
N PHE A 24 -9.44 0.24 0.81
CA PHE A 24 -8.60 -0.81 0.25
C PHE A 24 -7.52 -0.22 -0.65
N ILE A 25 -6.27 -0.63 -0.44
CA ILE A 25 -5.13 -0.29 -1.30
C ILE A 25 -4.57 -1.60 -1.85
N GLY A 26 -4.71 -1.80 -3.16
CA GLY A 26 -4.07 -2.90 -3.87
C GLY A 26 -2.72 -2.46 -4.42
N ALA A 27 -1.65 -3.16 -4.08
CA ALA A 27 -0.31 -2.93 -4.63
C ALA A 27 0.12 -4.14 -5.46
N GLY A 28 0.81 -3.89 -6.55
CA GLY A 28 1.30 -4.94 -7.44
C GLY A 28 2.29 -4.37 -8.44
N ALA A 29 3.22 -5.22 -8.86
CA ALA A 29 4.25 -4.83 -9.80
C ALA A 29 3.79 -4.94 -11.27
N PHE A 30 2.71 -5.69 -11.54
CA PHE A 30 2.03 -5.80 -12.84
C PHE A 30 2.95 -6.06 -14.06
N HIS A 31 4.08 -6.76 -13.85
CA HIS A 31 5.05 -7.05 -14.90
C HIS A 31 4.55 -8.08 -15.93
N VAL A 32 3.68 -9.01 -15.51
CA VAL A 32 3.19 -10.13 -16.32
C VAL A 32 1.71 -9.98 -16.69
N SER A 33 0.96 -9.18 -15.93
CA SER A 33 -0.46 -8.91 -16.12
C SER A 33 -0.75 -7.44 -15.86
N LYS A 34 -1.74 -6.89 -16.55
CA LYS A 34 -2.18 -5.49 -16.40
C LYS A 34 -3.37 -5.41 -15.44
N PRO A 35 -3.63 -4.24 -14.82
CA PRO A 35 -4.86 -4.03 -14.03
C PRO A 35 -6.15 -4.30 -14.83
N SER A 36 -6.11 -4.20 -16.16
CA SER A 36 -7.22 -4.56 -17.07
C SER A 36 -7.54 -6.05 -17.10
N ASP A 37 -6.62 -6.90 -16.66
CA ASP A 37 -6.77 -8.35 -16.66
C ASP A 37 -7.47 -8.85 -15.38
N LEU A 38 -7.75 -7.95 -14.43
CA LEU A 38 -8.58 -8.24 -13.26
C LEU A 38 -10.03 -8.45 -13.69
N ILE A 39 -10.79 -9.23 -12.91
CA ILE A 39 -12.23 -9.38 -13.16
C ILE A 39 -12.94 -8.01 -13.12
N PRO A 40 -13.95 -7.76 -13.98
CA PRO A 40 -14.59 -6.46 -14.12
C PRO A 40 -15.10 -5.85 -12.80
N GLU A 41 -15.61 -6.68 -11.90
CA GLU A 41 -16.15 -6.28 -10.61
C GLU A 41 -15.06 -5.67 -9.71
N LEU A 42 -13.84 -6.24 -9.72
CA LEU A 42 -12.72 -5.68 -8.98
C LEU A 42 -12.20 -4.40 -9.62
N GLN A 43 -12.18 -4.31 -10.95
CA GLN A 43 -11.77 -3.08 -11.62
C GLN A 43 -12.64 -1.88 -11.21
N GLY A 44 -13.95 -2.09 -11.07
CA GLY A 44 -14.89 -1.06 -10.63
C GLY A 44 -14.75 -0.63 -9.16
N ARG A 45 -14.08 -1.45 -8.32
CA ARG A 45 -13.82 -1.15 -6.91
C ARG A 45 -12.47 -0.49 -6.65
N PHE A 46 -11.61 -0.39 -7.65
CA PHE A 46 -10.35 0.37 -7.59
C PHE A 46 -10.37 1.53 -8.62
N PRO A 47 -11.18 2.58 -8.37
CA PRO A 47 -11.32 3.70 -9.30
C PRO A 47 -10.08 4.60 -9.32
N ILE A 48 -9.37 4.73 -8.19
CA ILE A 48 -8.12 5.49 -8.10
C ILE A 48 -6.97 4.56 -8.46
N ARG A 49 -6.16 4.97 -9.43
CA ARG A 49 -5.00 4.24 -9.91
C ARG A 49 -3.82 5.19 -9.96
N VAL A 50 -2.69 4.73 -9.46
CA VAL A 50 -1.41 5.46 -9.47
C VAL A 50 -0.31 4.47 -9.79
N GLU A 51 0.63 4.89 -10.63
CA GLU A 51 1.86 4.18 -10.91
C GLU A 51 2.98 4.93 -10.19
N LEU A 52 3.84 4.20 -9.49
CA LEU A 52 4.98 4.78 -8.79
C LEU A 52 6.19 4.73 -9.71
N ASP A 53 6.94 5.82 -9.73
CA ASP A 53 8.19 5.90 -10.47
C ASP A 53 9.27 5.01 -9.81
N ALA A 54 10.19 4.50 -10.64
CA ALA A 54 11.36 3.80 -10.14
C ALA A 54 12.33 4.79 -9.48
N LEU A 55 12.98 4.35 -8.42
CA LEU A 55 13.99 5.17 -7.72
C LEU A 55 15.29 5.25 -8.51
N ASP A 56 15.89 6.43 -8.54
CA ASP A 56 17.23 6.66 -9.05
C ASP A 56 18.27 6.81 -7.92
N GLU A 57 19.52 7.14 -8.28
CA GLU A 57 20.61 7.29 -7.32
C GLU A 57 20.37 8.48 -6.38
N GLU A 58 19.91 9.60 -6.94
CA GLU A 58 19.57 10.80 -6.20
C GLU A 58 18.46 10.54 -5.17
N ASP A 59 17.43 9.78 -5.55
CA ASP A 59 16.37 9.35 -4.65
C ASP A 59 16.91 8.52 -3.48
N PHE A 60 17.89 7.64 -3.70
CA PHE A 60 18.51 6.90 -2.60
C PHE A 60 19.24 7.80 -1.62
N VAL A 61 19.97 8.81 -2.11
CA VAL A 61 20.60 9.81 -1.24
C VAL A 61 19.53 10.50 -0.40
N ARG A 62 18.43 10.92 -1.02
CA ARG A 62 17.31 11.57 -0.33
C ARG A 62 16.67 10.67 0.72
N ILE A 63 16.38 9.40 0.40
CA ILE A 63 15.85 8.39 1.33
C ILE A 63 16.78 8.22 2.55
N LEU A 64 18.09 8.27 2.33
CA LEU A 64 19.08 8.10 3.40
C LEU A 64 19.23 9.33 4.30
N THR A 65 18.82 10.52 3.87
CA THR A 65 19.10 11.77 4.61
C THR A 65 17.89 12.63 4.97
N GLU A 66 16.82 12.61 4.18
CA GLU A 66 15.66 13.50 4.33
C GLU A 66 14.59 12.96 5.29
N PRO A 67 14.13 11.68 5.18
CA PRO A 67 13.10 11.14 6.06
C PRO A 67 13.44 11.30 7.54
N GLU A 68 12.41 11.58 8.34
CA GLU A 68 12.52 11.84 9.78
C GLU A 68 13.37 10.78 10.48
N ASN A 69 13.08 9.51 10.19
CA ASN A 69 13.78 8.32 10.69
C ASN A 69 14.60 7.63 9.59
N SER A 70 15.34 8.39 8.78
CA SER A 70 16.25 7.82 7.79
C SER A 70 17.37 7.01 8.44
N LEU A 71 17.92 6.04 7.69
CA LEU A 71 18.93 5.10 8.21
C LEU A 71 20.15 5.81 8.80
N THR A 72 20.65 6.86 8.15
CA THR A 72 21.82 7.60 8.65
C THR A 72 21.54 8.29 9.98
N ARG A 73 20.34 8.85 10.17
CA ARG A 73 19.91 9.43 11.45
C ARG A 73 19.74 8.38 12.53
N GLN A 74 19.18 7.21 12.18
CA GLN A 74 19.08 6.08 13.10
C GLN A 74 20.46 5.64 13.58
N TYR A 75 21.42 5.45 12.67
CA TYR A 75 22.80 5.07 13.04
C TYR A 75 23.50 6.14 13.87
N LYS A 76 23.31 7.42 13.54
CA LYS A 76 23.85 8.51 14.35
C LYS A 76 23.33 8.44 15.79
N ALA A 77 22.01 8.29 15.97
CA ALA A 77 21.41 8.19 17.30
C ALA A 77 21.87 6.94 18.07
N LEU A 78 22.04 5.80 17.39
CA LEU A 78 22.53 4.55 17.99
C LEU A 78 24.01 4.60 18.41
N LEU A 79 24.81 5.49 17.82
CA LEU A 79 26.24 5.64 18.15
C LEU A 79 26.50 6.78 19.14
N GLU A 80 25.48 7.58 19.47
CA GLU A 80 25.55 8.62 20.49
C GLU A 80 25.41 8.06 21.93
N THR A 81 25.04 6.78 22.08
CA THR A 81 25.04 6.03 23.35
C THR A 81 26.38 5.37 23.64
#